data_AF-A0A0L0CB08-F1
#
_entry.id   AF-A0A0L0CB08-F1
#
_cell.length_a   1.000
_cell.length_b   1.000
_cell.length_c   1.000
_cell.angle_alpha   90.00
_cell.angle_beta   90.00
_cell.angle_gamma   90.00
#
_symmetry.space_group_name_H-M   'P 1'
#
loop_
_entity.id
_entity.type
_entity.pdbx_description
1 polymer ?
#
loop_
_entity_poly.entity_id
_entity_poly.type
_entity_poly.pdbx_seq_one_letter_code
_entity_poly.pdbx_strand_id
1 'polypeptide(L)'
;MVETVVTVERTTTTQTATPTTGGGLSALRINIGYFQTVPGIIKLVQFILGIICMACASPALISATSFFLFVVVVSFIATLLWIFAYLLGIREALNVAINWIFTELLNTGIAALLYFIAFVVQLAKWSPAYGHNYYGSNIAAGVFGLFNFLAYAAGTYFLYLEHKSGATI
;
A
#
# COMPACT_ATOMS: atom_id res chain seq x y z
N MET A 1 -65.75 -15.63 -26.46
CA MET A 1 -64.39 -15.09 -26.27
C MET A 1 -63.96 -15.54 -24.89
N VAL A 2 -63.20 -16.64 -24.80
CA VAL A 2 -62.82 -17.25 -23.52
C VAL A 2 -61.48 -16.65 -23.12
N GLU A 3 -61.45 -15.87 -22.04
CA GLU A 3 -60.20 -15.40 -21.45
C GLU A 3 -59.46 -16.59 -20.84
N THR A 4 -58.24 -16.82 -21.32
CA THR A 4 -57.33 -17.82 -20.75
C THR A 4 -56.53 -17.13 -19.66
N VAL A 5 -56.91 -17.33 -18.40
CA VAL A 5 -56.18 -16.78 -17.25
C VAL A 5 -54.92 -17.64 -17.05
N VAL A 6 -53.76 -17.11 -17.44
CA VAL A 6 -52.45 -17.73 -17.19
C VAL A 6 -52.04 -17.44 -15.75
N THR A 7 -52.25 -18.40 -14.86
CA THR A 7 -51.72 -18.34 -13.50
C THR A 7 -50.20 -18.57 -13.56
N VAL A 8 -49.43 -17.50 -13.38
CA VAL A 8 -47.97 -17.60 -13.22
C VAL A 8 -47.68 -18.16 -11.82
N GLU A 9 -47.37 -19.46 -11.72
CA GLU A 9 -46.73 -20.01 -10.53
C GLU A 9 -45.37 -19.33 -10.36
N ARG A 10 -45.31 -18.35 -9.46
CA ARG A 10 -44.06 -17.72 -9.06
C ARG A 10 -43.36 -18.71 -8.13
N THR A 11 -42.46 -19.54 -8.68
CA THR A 11 -41.57 -20.40 -7.90
C THR A 11 -40.69 -19.51 -7.02
N THR A 12 -41.10 -19.32 -5.77
CA THR A 12 -40.26 -18.72 -4.73
C THR A 12 -39.16 -19.72 -4.41
N THR A 13 -37.99 -19.56 -5.03
CA THR A 13 -36.78 -20.26 -4.61
C THR A 13 -36.40 -19.74 -3.22
N THR A 14 -36.89 -20.42 -2.19
CA THR A 14 -36.41 -20.29 -0.83
C THR A 14 -34.93 -20.68 -0.84
N GLN A 15 -34.03 -19.69 -0.93
CA GLN A 15 -32.62 -19.90 -0.66
C GLN A 15 -32.51 -20.29 0.81
N THR A 16 -32.35 -21.59 1.04
CA THR A 16 -31.96 -22.15 2.33
C THR A 16 -30.63 -21.52 2.73
N ALA A 17 -30.70 -20.48 3.56
CA ALA A 17 -29.55 -19.96 4.26
C ALA A 17 -29.01 -21.09 5.13
N THR A 18 -27.93 -21.73 4.65
CA THR A 18 -27.20 -22.69 5.47
C THR A 18 -26.45 -21.87 6.50
N PRO A 19 -26.65 -22.08 7.81
CA PRO A 19 -25.80 -21.46 8.80
C PRO A 19 -24.45 -22.17 8.70
N THR A 20 -23.52 -21.60 7.93
CA THR A 20 -22.12 -22.06 7.97
C THR A 20 -21.53 -21.63 9.31
N THR A 21 -21.68 -22.52 10.28
CA THR A 21 -20.82 -22.69 11.45
C THR A 21 -19.39 -22.94 10.97
N GLY A 22 -18.71 -21.87 10.60
CA GLY A 22 -17.28 -21.84 10.32
C GLY A 22 -16.63 -20.89 11.32
N GLY A 23 -15.84 -21.44 12.25
CA GLY A 23 -15.17 -20.68 13.31
C GLY A 23 -14.39 -19.48 12.79
N GLY A 24 -14.05 -18.55 13.70
CA GLY A 24 -13.53 -17.19 13.48
C GLY A 24 -12.33 -17.00 12.54
N LEU A 25 -11.89 -18.04 11.83
CA LEU A 25 -10.97 -18.02 10.70
C LEU A 25 -11.67 -17.85 9.34
N SER A 26 -13.00 -18.07 9.22
CA SER A 26 -13.74 -17.78 7.97
C SER A 26 -14.00 -16.28 7.76
N ALA A 27 -13.90 -15.47 8.82
CA ALA A 27 -13.95 -14.02 8.77
C ALA A 27 -12.61 -13.39 8.34
N LEU A 28 -11.52 -14.15 8.43
CA LEU A 28 -10.18 -13.78 7.98
C LEU A 28 -9.92 -14.45 6.62
N ARG A 29 -10.68 -14.05 5.60
CA ARG A 29 -10.42 -14.51 4.23
C ARG A 29 -9.07 -13.94 3.80
N ILE A 30 -8.00 -14.74 3.89
CA ILE A 30 -6.68 -14.33 3.43
C ILE A 30 -6.79 -13.95 1.96
N ASN A 31 -6.74 -12.65 1.66
CA ASN A 31 -6.98 -12.14 0.32
C ASN A 31 -5.65 -12.11 -0.45
N ILE A 32 -5.16 -13.30 -0.79
CA ILE A 32 -3.91 -13.43 -1.56
C ILE A 32 -4.06 -12.83 -2.96
N GLY A 33 -5.28 -12.75 -3.49
CA GLY A 33 -5.60 -12.14 -4.77
C GLY A 33 -5.29 -10.64 -4.82
N TYR A 34 -5.30 -9.95 -3.67
CA TYR A 34 -4.94 -8.54 -3.61
C TYR A 34 -3.50 -8.29 -4.08
N PHE A 35 -2.55 -9.18 -3.79
CA PHE A 35 -1.15 -9.01 -4.25
C PHE A 35 -0.96 -9.18 -5.76
N GLN A 36 -1.95 -9.73 -6.46
CA GLN A 36 -1.95 -9.82 -7.92
C GLN A 36 -2.58 -8.58 -8.58
N THR A 37 -3.20 -7.70 -7.80
CA THR A 37 -3.75 -6.43 -8.31
C THR A 37 -2.65 -5.39 -8.48
N VAL A 38 -2.87 -4.42 -9.38
CA VAL A 38 -1.97 -3.28 -9.60
C VAL A 38 -1.57 -2.57 -8.29
N PRO A 39 -2.47 -2.17 -7.38
CA PRO A 39 -2.08 -1.54 -6.12
C PRO A 39 -1.30 -2.48 -5.18
N GLY A 40 -1.62 -3.78 -5.17
CA GLY A 40 -0.86 -4.77 -4.40
C GLY A 40 0.58 -4.94 -4.87
N ILE A 41 0.79 -5.03 -6.19
CA ILE A 41 2.13 -5.13 -6.79
C ILE A 41 2.96 -3.88 -6.46
N ILE A 42 2.36 -2.69 -6.57
CA ILE A 42 3.05 -1.43 -6.26
C ILE A 42 3.52 -1.40 -4.80
N LYS A 43 2.70 -1.86 -3.86
CA LYS A 43 3.09 -1.97 -2.44
C LYS A 43 4.24 -2.95 -2.23
N LEU A 44 4.24 -4.07 -2.95
CA LEU A 44 5.35 -5.02 -2.90
C LEU A 44 6.65 -4.39 -3.41
N VAL A 45 6.58 -3.62 -4.49
CA VAL A 45 7.73 -2.87 -5.02
C VAL A 45 8.23 -1.83 -4.00
N GLN A 46 7.33 -1.05 -3.39
CA GLN A 46 7.67 -0.09 -2.33
C GLN A 46 8.36 -0.78 -1.13
N PHE A 47 7.87 -1.97 -0.77
CA PHE A 47 8.42 -2.77 0.32
C PHE A 47 9.84 -3.26 0.00
N ILE A 48 10.06 -3.86 -1.17
CA ILE A 48 11.37 -4.36 -1.60
C ILE A 48 12.38 -3.20 -1.72
N LEU A 49 11.98 -2.09 -2.34
CA LEU A 49 12.83 -0.90 -2.45
C LEU A 49 13.17 -0.31 -1.08
N GLY A 50 12.23 -0.34 -0.13
CA GLY A 50 12.47 0.07 1.26
C GLY A 50 13.57 -0.76 1.93
N ILE A 51 13.58 -2.09 1.74
CA ILE A 51 14.63 -2.97 2.25
C ILE A 51 16.00 -2.61 1.67
N ILE A 52 16.07 -2.40 0.36
CA ILE A 52 17.31 -2.02 -0.33
C ILE A 52 17.80 -0.66 0.20
N CYS A 53 16.90 0.33 0.37
CA CYS A 53 17.25 1.63 0.93
C CYS A 53 17.85 1.50 2.35
N MET A 54 17.28 0.66 3.21
CA MET A 54 17.80 0.42 4.57
C MET A 54 19.15 -0.30 4.54
N ALA A 55 19.31 -1.31 3.67
CA ALA A 55 20.56 -2.04 3.53
C ALA A 55 21.71 -1.15 3.04
N CYS A 56 21.44 -0.26 2.08
CA CYS A 56 22.45 0.65 1.53
C CYS A 56 22.76 1.85 2.44
N ALA A 57 21.81 2.32 3.25
CA ALA A 57 22.01 3.47 4.13
C ALA A 57 22.69 3.12 5.47
N SER A 58 22.86 1.83 5.79
CA SER A 58 23.54 1.41 7.02
C SER A 58 25.06 1.37 6.81
N PRO A 59 25.90 2.01 7.67
CA PRO A 59 25.59 2.63 8.96
C PRO A 59 25.23 4.13 8.90
N ALA A 60 24.38 4.59 9.83
CA ALA A 60 23.95 5.98 9.99
C ALA A 60 25.03 6.86 10.66
N LEU A 61 26.08 7.20 9.91
CA LEU A 61 27.22 7.95 10.46
C LEU A 61 27.02 9.48 10.49
N ILE A 62 26.09 9.98 9.68
CA ILE A 62 25.84 11.42 9.49
C ILE A 62 24.35 11.68 9.75
N SER A 63 24.01 12.83 10.35
CA SER A 63 22.61 13.21 10.64
C SER A 63 21.69 13.15 9.41
N ALA A 64 22.24 13.39 8.22
CA ALA A 64 21.53 13.25 6.95
C ALA A 64 21.10 11.81 6.67
N THR A 65 22.00 10.84 6.85
CA THR A 65 21.70 9.41 6.71
C THR A 65 20.74 8.94 7.80
N SER A 66 20.84 9.47 9.02
CA SER A 66 19.89 9.17 10.10
C SER A 66 18.48 9.65 9.78
N PHE A 67 18.34 10.85 9.21
CA PHE A 67 17.05 11.37 8.74
C PHE A 67 16.48 10.52 7.59
N PHE A 68 17.33 10.15 6.63
CA PHE A 68 16.94 9.26 5.53
C PHE A 68 16.42 7.92 6.07
N LEU A 69 17.15 7.27 6.97
CA LEU A 69 16.74 6.01 7.58
C LEU A 69 15.45 6.15 8.39
N PHE A 70 15.28 7.24 9.12
CA PHE A 70 14.02 7.49 9.85
C PHE A 70 12.82 7.50 8.90
N VAL A 71 12.90 8.26 7.80
CA VAL A 71 11.84 8.30 6.79
C VAL A 71 11.60 6.94 6.15
N VAL A 72 12.67 6.23 5.78
CA VAL A 72 12.59 4.91 5.14
C VAL A 72 11.93 3.90 6.08
N VAL A 73 12.32 3.86 7.35
CA VAL A 73 11.79 2.90 8.33
C VAL A 73 10.33 3.20 8.66
N VAL A 74 9.96 4.46 8.89
CA VAL A 74 8.58 4.85 9.22
C VAL A 74 7.63 4.53 8.06
N SER A 75 8.02 4.89 6.83
CA SER A 75 7.24 4.56 5.63
C SER A 75 7.18 3.06 5.36
N PHE A 76 8.27 2.32 5.59
CA PHE A 76 8.30 0.87 5.49
C PHE A 76 7.32 0.20 6.47
N ILE A 77 7.32 0.63 7.74
CA ILE A 77 6.38 0.12 8.75
C ILE A 77 4.93 0.44 8.33
N ALA A 78 4.66 1.67 7.89
CA ALA A 78 3.32 2.05 7.44
C ALA A 78 2.85 1.18 6.26
N THR A 79 3.71 0.94 5.26
CA THR A 79 3.40 0.10 4.10
C THR A 79 3.20 -1.37 4.49
N LEU A 80 4.01 -1.87 5.43
CA LEU A 80 3.86 -3.21 5.98
C LEU A 80 2.52 -3.36 6.72
N LEU A 81 2.11 -2.37 7.51
CA LEU A 81 0.80 -2.36 8.17
C LEU A 81 -0.35 -2.41 7.15
N TRP A 82 -0.25 -1.64 6.07
CA TRP A 82 -1.23 -1.72 4.98
C TRP A 82 -1.26 -3.10 4.33
N ILE A 83 -0.09 -3.66 4.00
CA ILE A 83 0.03 -5.00 3.42
C ILE A 83 -0.67 -6.04 4.31
N PHE A 84 -0.46 -6.00 5.63
CA PHE A 84 -1.15 -6.89 6.57
C PHE A 84 -2.65 -6.61 6.65
N ALA A 85 -3.07 -5.34 6.66
CA ALA A 85 -4.48 -4.96 6.67
C ALA A 85 -5.24 -5.51 5.46
N TYR A 86 -4.61 -5.47 4.28
CA TYR A 86 -5.13 -6.06 3.04
C TYR A 86 -5.12 -7.58 3.04
N LEU A 87 -4.03 -8.19 3.51
CA LEU A 87 -3.87 -9.65 3.56
C LEU A 87 -4.93 -10.29 4.47
N LEU A 88 -5.25 -9.65 5.60
CA LEU A 88 -6.22 -10.13 6.58
C LEU A 88 -7.69 -9.88 6.17
N GLY A 89 -7.94 -9.20 5.05
CA GLY A 89 -9.31 -8.90 4.59
C GLY A 89 -10.08 -7.99 5.55
N ILE A 90 -9.39 -7.15 6.34
CA ILE A 90 -10.02 -6.31 7.37
C ILE A 90 -11.00 -5.30 6.76
N ARG A 91 -10.86 -4.95 5.47
CA ARG A 91 -11.84 -4.12 4.74
C ARG A 91 -13.24 -4.77 4.71
N GLU A 92 -13.35 -6.09 4.58
CA GLU A 92 -14.64 -6.80 4.63
C GLU A 92 -15.12 -7.09 6.05
N ALA A 93 -14.21 -7.32 7.01
CA ALA A 93 -14.56 -7.66 8.39
C ALA A 93 -14.95 -6.43 9.25
N LEU A 94 -14.43 -5.25 8.92
CA LEU A 94 -14.63 -4.01 9.67
C LEU A 94 -15.43 -3.02 8.82
N ASN A 95 -16.77 -3.18 8.82
CA ASN A 95 -17.74 -2.30 8.17
C ASN A 95 -17.84 -0.93 8.89
N VAL A 96 -16.72 -0.24 9.03
CA VAL A 96 -16.66 1.12 9.54
C VAL A 96 -16.89 2.04 8.36
N ALA A 97 -17.84 2.97 8.49
CA ALA A 97 -18.21 3.98 7.50
C ALA A 97 -17.10 5.02 7.20
N ILE A 98 -15.83 4.65 7.39
CA ILE A 98 -14.67 5.50 7.13
C ILE A 98 -14.15 5.19 5.73
N ASN A 99 -13.82 6.24 4.99
CA ASN A 99 -13.30 6.11 3.64
C ASN A 99 -11.85 5.58 3.68
N TRP A 100 -11.70 4.26 3.70
CA TRP A 100 -10.41 3.56 3.76
C TRP A 100 -9.47 3.96 2.61
N ILE A 101 -10.00 4.24 1.42
CA ILE A 101 -9.19 4.64 0.26
C ILE A 101 -8.58 6.03 0.46
N PHE A 102 -9.28 6.95 1.13
CA PHE A 102 -8.77 8.29 1.42
C PHE A 102 -7.65 8.27 2.47
N THR A 103 -7.82 7.52 3.56
CA THR A 103 -6.78 7.38 4.59
C THR A 103 -5.51 6.77 4.02
N GLU A 104 -5.66 5.77 3.16
CA GLU A 104 -4.53 5.15 2.46
C GLU A 104 -3.84 6.14 1.52
N LEU A 105 -4.62 6.85 0.70
CA LEU A 105 -4.12 7.88 -0.21
C LEU A 105 -3.29 8.94 0.52
N LEU A 106 -3.81 9.45 1.64
CA LEU A 106 -3.14 10.47 2.44
C LEU A 106 -1.82 9.92 3.01
N ASN A 107 -1.84 8.72 3.58
CA ASN A 107 -0.64 8.10 4.14
C ASN A 107 0.43 7.85 3.06
N THR A 108 0.05 7.29 1.91
CA THR A 108 0.99 7.04 0.79
C THR A 108 1.51 8.36 0.19
N GLY A 109 0.67 9.40 0.11
CA GLY A 109 1.07 10.73 -0.33
C GLY A 109 2.07 11.42 0.61
N ILE A 110 1.84 11.36 1.92
CA ILE A 110 2.78 11.86 2.94
C ILE A 110 4.10 11.11 2.85
N ALA A 111 4.06 9.77 2.72
CA ALA A 111 5.26 8.96 2.54
C ALA A 111 6.04 9.36 1.28
N ALA A 112 5.36 9.63 0.16
CA ALA A 112 5.99 10.08 -1.07
C ALA A 112 6.73 11.43 -0.86
N LEU A 113 6.08 12.41 -0.24
CA LEU A 113 6.70 13.71 0.06
C LEU A 113 7.92 13.57 0.98
N LEU A 114 7.82 12.74 2.01
CA LEU A 114 8.94 12.48 2.91
C LEU A 114 10.11 11.80 2.17
N TYR A 115 9.83 10.82 1.31
CA TYR A 115 10.85 10.17 0.48
C TYR A 115 11.55 11.16 -0.44
N PHE A 116 10.78 12.10 -1.04
CA PHE A 116 11.33 13.14 -1.88
C PHE A 116 12.39 13.97 -1.13
N ILE A 117 12.04 14.45 0.07
CA ILE A 117 12.97 15.23 0.90
C ILE A 117 14.16 14.36 1.33
N ALA A 118 13.90 13.12 1.74
CA ALA A 118 14.94 12.21 2.23
C ALA A 118 16.01 11.91 1.18
N PHE A 119 15.63 11.57 -0.06
CA PHE A 119 16.63 11.26 -1.09
C PHE A 119 17.44 12.51 -1.48
N VAL A 120 16.80 13.69 -1.53
CA VAL A 120 17.49 14.95 -1.83
C VAL A 120 18.54 15.27 -0.77
N VAL A 121 18.17 15.17 0.52
CA VAL A 121 19.09 15.40 1.63
C VAL A 121 20.26 14.41 1.61
N GLN A 122 19.99 13.14 1.33
CA GLN A 122 21.01 12.10 1.23
C GLN A 122 21.99 12.38 0.08
N LEU A 123 21.50 12.64 -1.14
CA LEU A 123 22.35 12.93 -2.29
C LEU A 123 23.11 14.25 -2.13
N ALA A 124 22.49 15.29 -1.59
CA ALA A 124 23.14 16.59 -1.39
C ALA A 124 24.32 16.52 -0.41
N LYS A 125 24.24 15.66 0.61
CA LYS A 125 25.29 15.51 1.63
C LYS A 125 26.40 14.56 1.20
N TRP A 126 26.07 13.50 0.46
CA TRP A 126 27.06 12.52 0.03
C TRP A 126 27.74 12.88 -1.30
N SER A 127 27.14 13.72 -2.15
CA SER A 127 27.75 14.20 -3.40
C SER A 127 29.16 14.81 -3.23
N PRO A 128 29.40 15.74 -2.28
CA PRO A 128 30.74 16.30 -2.08
C PRO A 128 31.70 15.41 -1.28
N ALA A 129 31.23 14.30 -0.70
CA ALA A 129 31.99 13.44 0.22
C ALA A 129 32.86 12.38 -0.51
N TYR A 130 33.48 12.76 -1.63
CA TYR A 130 34.27 11.87 -2.47
C TYR A 130 35.49 11.32 -1.69
N GLY A 131 35.69 10.00 -1.71
CA GLY A 131 36.81 9.33 -1.04
C GLY A 131 36.51 8.73 0.35
N HIS A 132 35.28 8.86 0.86
CA HIS A 132 34.88 8.18 2.11
C HIS A 132 34.49 6.71 1.84
N ASN A 133 34.87 5.79 2.74
CA ASN A 133 34.61 4.34 2.58
C ASN A 133 33.12 3.99 2.35
N TYR A 134 32.21 4.85 2.80
CA TYR A 134 30.76 4.66 2.70
C TYR A 134 30.10 5.49 1.57
N TYR A 135 30.88 6.19 0.75
CA TYR A 135 30.39 7.07 -0.31
C TYR A 135 29.46 6.33 -1.29
N GLY A 136 29.92 5.21 -1.85
CA GLY A 136 29.17 4.46 -2.85
C GLY A 136 27.84 3.92 -2.31
N SER A 137 27.84 3.36 -1.10
CA SER A 137 26.64 2.81 -0.47
C SER A 137 25.58 3.89 -0.19
N ASN A 138 26.01 5.06 0.30
CA ASN A 138 25.08 6.14 0.62
C ASN A 138 24.52 6.84 -0.62
N ILE A 139 25.32 6.98 -1.70
CA ILE A 139 24.83 7.44 -3.00
C ILE A 139 23.80 6.44 -3.55
N ALA A 140 24.09 5.14 -3.51
CA ALA A 140 23.16 4.10 -3.92
C ALA A 140 21.86 4.16 -3.11
N ALA A 141 21.93 4.35 -1.79
CA ALA A 141 20.76 4.54 -0.94
C ALA A 141 19.90 5.73 -1.40
N GLY A 142 20.52 6.86 -1.76
CA GLY A 142 19.80 8.02 -2.32
C GLY A 142 19.13 7.71 -3.66
N VAL A 143 19.81 6.99 -4.56
CA VAL A 143 19.24 6.58 -5.86
C VAL A 143 18.08 5.58 -5.70
N PHE A 144 18.23 4.58 -4.83
CA PHE A 144 17.11 3.68 -4.50
C PHE A 144 15.98 4.41 -3.79
N GLY A 145 16.28 5.42 -2.96
CA GLY A 145 15.29 6.31 -2.36
C GLY A 145 14.48 7.08 -3.41
N LEU A 146 15.11 7.51 -4.51
CA LEU A 146 14.41 8.11 -5.65
C LEU A 146 13.47 7.11 -6.35
N PHE A 147 13.92 5.87 -6.59
CA PHE A 147 13.02 4.85 -7.14
C PHE A 147 11.86 4.55 -6.19
N ASN A 148 12.12 4.53 -4.88
CA ASN A 148 11.06 4.33 -3.91
C ASN A 148 10.07 5.50 -3.91
N PHE A 149 10.56 6.74 -3.97
CA PHE A 149 9.71 7.92 -4.17
C PHE A 149 8.78 7.76 -5.37
N LEU A 150 9.31 7.34 -6.53
CA LEU A 150 8.50 7.13 -7.73
C LEU A 150 7.45 6.02 -7.53
N ALA A 151 7.81 4.93 -6.83
CA ALA A 151 6.87 3.88 -6.50
C ALA A 151 5.76 4.35 -5.55
N TYR A 152 6.08 5.18 -4.55
CA TYR A 152 5.09 5.82 -3.67
C TYR A 152 4.22 6.82 -4.44
N ALA A 153 4.79 7.65 -5.31
CA ALA A 153 4.06 8.60 -6.14
C ALA A 153 3.11 7.91 -7.13
N ALA A 154 3.56 6.83 -7.78
CA ALA A 154 2.71 5.99 -8.62
C ALA A 154 1.56 5.38 -7.81
N GLY A 155 1.85 4.84 -6.62
CA GLY A 155 0.83 4.34 -5.70
C GLY A 155 -0.22 5.39 -5.33
N THR A 156 0.22 6.60 -4.96
CA THR A 156 -0.68 7.73 -4.69
C THR A 156 -1.54 8.08 -5.91
N TYR A 157 -0.98 8.06 -7.12
CA TYR A 157 -1.73 8.36 -8.33
C TYR A 157 -2.82 7.31 -8.63
N PHE A 158 -2.50 6.02 -8.54
CA PHE A 158 -3.51 4.97 -8.72
C PHE A 158 -4.61 5.02 -7.66
N LEU A 159 -4.25 5.24 -6.39
CA LEU A 159 -5.21 5.44 -5.30
C LEU A 159 -6.09 6.68 -5.53
N TYR A 160 -5.53 7.75 -6.10
CA TYR A 160 -6.29 8.96 -6.43
C TYR A 160 -7.30 8.71 -7.55
N LEU A 161 -6.91 7.98 -8.59
CA LEU A 161 -7.83 7.58 -9.66
C LEU A 161 -8.96 6.71 -9.14
N GLU A 162 -8.67 5.75 -8.25
CA GLU A 162 -9.68 4.89 -7.63
C GLU A 162 -10.63 5.71 -6.75
N HIS A 163 -10.11 6.64 -5.95
CA HIS A 163 -10.91 7.55 -5.13
C HIS A 163 -11.84 8.42 -5.99
N LYS A 164 -11.35 8.95 -7.11
CA LYS A 164 -12.16 9.75 -8.04
C LYS A 164 -13.21 8.92 -8.76
N SER A 165 -12.91 7.67 -9.13
CA SER A 165 -13.84 6.77 -9.82
C SER A 165 -14.94 6.27 -8.89
N GLY A 166 -14.62 6.01 -7.62
CA GLY A 166 -15.61 5.64 -6.60
C GLY A 166 -16.50 6.81 -6.15
N ALA A 167 -16.12 8.06 -6.41
CA ALA A 167 -16.94 9.25 -6.15
C ALA A 167 -17.99 9.53 -7.25
N THR A 168 -18.04 8.74 -8.33
CA THR A 168 -18.94 8.91 -9.49
C THR A 168 -20.13 7.92 -9.51
N ILE A 169 -20.50 7.34 -8.38
CA ILE A 169 -21.71 6.49 -8.25
C ILE A 169 -22.69 7.17 -7.29
#